data_AF-C4YUL1-F1
#
_entry.id   AF-C4YUL1-F1
#
_cell.length_a   1.000
_cell.length_b   1.000
_cell.length_c   1.000
_cell.angle_alpha   90.00
_cell.angle_beta   90.00
_cell.angle_gamma   90.00
#
_symmetry.space_group_name_H-M   'P 1'
#
loop_
_entity.id
_entity.type
_entity.pdbx_description
1 polymer ?
#
loop_
_entity_poly.entity_id
_entity_poly.type
_entity_poly.pdbx_seq_one_letter_code
_entity_poly.pdbx_strand_id
1 'polypeptide(L)' 'MLDKILLLKKALIESVFSKIKLLGKFEHSRHRSVTNAFVHMVAALINYQMSDNKPSITSLLIC' A
#
# COMPACT_ATOMS: atom_id res chain seq x y z
N MET A 1 -19.86 17.95 0.84
CA MET A 1 -19.85 16.89 -0.21
C MET A 1 -18.45 16.66 -0.77
N LEU A 2 -17.72 17.72 -1.14
CA LEU A 2 -16.32 17.63 -1.59
C LEU A 2 -15.36 17.04 -0.55
N ASP A 3 -15.49 17.44 0.72
CA ASP A 3 -14.66 16.93 1.82
C ASP A 3 -14.78 15.42 1.99
N LYS A 4 -15.99 14.88 1.85
CA LYS A 4 -16.26 13.44 1.95
C LYS A 4 -15.55 12.67 0.83
N ILE A 5 -15.53 13.22 -0.38
CA ILE A 5 -14.83 12.63 -1.54
C ILE A 5 -13.30 12.71 -1.33
N LEU A 6 -12.80 13.82 -0.78
CA LEU A 6 -11.37 13.99 -0.50
C LEU A 6 -10.89 13.01 0.58
N LEU A 7 -11.70 12.78 1.62
CA LEU A 7 -11.41 11.82 2.68
C LEU A 7 -11.37 10.37 2.15
N LEU A 8 -12.32 9.99 1.28
CA LEU A 8 -12.33 8.65 0.67
C LEU A 8 -11.11 8.42 -0.22
N LYS A 9 -10.68 9.43 -0.98
CA LYS A 9 -9.44 9.35 -1.77
C LYS A 9 -8.21 9.17 -0.88
N LYS A 10 -8.12 9.89 0.24
CA LYS A 10 -7.03 9.71 1.22
C LYS A 10 -7.04 8.31 1.83
N ALA A 11 -8.19 7.84 2.30
CA ALA A 11 -8.33 6.51 2.90
C ALA A 11 -7.93 5.38 1.94
N LEU A 12 -8.24 5.52 0.64
CA LEU A 12 -7.80 4.59 -0.39
C LEU A 12 -6.27 4.57 -0.51
N ILE A 13 -5.65 5.75 -0.62
CA ILE A 13 -4.19 5.88 -0.72
C ILE A 13 -3.50 5.28 0.52
N GLU A 14 -3.99 5.58 1.72
CA GLU A 14 -3.44 5.03 2.96
C GLU A 14 -3.58 3.52 3.04
N SER A 15 -4.72 2.95 2.60
CA SER A 15 -4.94 1.50 2.58
C SER A 15 -4.00 0.79 1.59
N VAL A 16 -3.77 1.38 0.41
CA VAL A 16 -2.80 0.87 -0.58
C VAL A 16 -1.40 0.89 0.02
N PHE A 17 -1.01 2.02 0.63
CA PHE A 17 0.32 2.19 1.20
C PHE A 17 0.57 1.24 2.38
N SER A 18 -0.44 1.02 3.22
CA SER A 18 -0.41 0.05 4.32
C SER A 18 -0.20 -1.38 3.80
N LYS A 19 -0.90 -1.78 2.74
CA LYS A 19 -0.70 -3.10 2.10
C LYS A 19 0.71 -3.27 1.53
N ILE A 20 1.23 -2.26 0.83
CA ILE A 20 2.59 -2.33 0.25
C ILE A 20 3.64 -2.47 1.36
N LYS A 21 3.50 -1.74 2.47
CA LYS A 21 4.38 -1.87 3.64
C LYS A 21 4.36 -3.27 4.24
N LEU A 22 3.17 -3.85 4.40
CA LEU A 22 2.96 -5.19 4.93
C LEU A 22 3.59 -6.26 4.01
N LEU A 23 3.30 -6.21 2.71
CA LEU A 23 3.82 -7.16 1.71
C LEU A 23 5.35 -7.08 1.58
N GLY A 24 5.91 -5.87 1.63
CA GLY A 24 7.35 -5.65 1.56
C GLY A 24 8.10 -5.89 2.88
N LYS A 25 7.39 -6.25 3.96
CA LYS A 25 7.95 -6.40 5.33
C LYS A 25 8.78 -5.18 5.77
N PHE A 26 8.42 -3.99 5.29
CA PHE A 26 9.16 -2.75 5.55
C PHE A 26 9.13 -2.34 7.02
N GLU A 27 8.10 -2.77 7.76
CA GLU A 27 7.94 -2.44 9.18
C GLU A 27 9.01 -3.08 10.08
N HIS A 28 9.63 -4.19 9.66
CA HIS A 28 10.64 -4.90 10.44
C HIS A 28 12.02 -4.94 9.77
N SER A 29 12.15 -4.44 8.54
CA SER A 29 13.41 -4.49 7.79
C SER A 29 14.31 -3.30 8.13
N ARG A 30 15.32 -3.53 8.98
CA ARG A 30 16.44 -2.59 9.16
C ARG A 30 17.38 -2.70 7.95
N HIS A 31 17.13 -1.90 6.93
CA HIS A 31 17.95 -1.91 5.71
C HIS A 31 19.36 -1.35 6.00
N ARG A 32 20.38 -2.22 5.94
CA ARG A 32 21.80 -1.84 6.06
C ARG A 32 22.40 -1.31 4.74
N SER A 33 21.69 -1.48 3.62
CA SER A 33 22.10 -1.00 2.29
C SER A 33 20.91 -0.41 1.55
N VAL A 34 21.14 0.76 0.95
CA VAL A 34 20.14 1.53 0.20
C VAL A 34 19.70 0.78 -1.06
N THR A 35 20.65 0.17 -1.79
CA THR A 35 20.35 -0.60 -3.01
C THR A 35 19.40 -1.76 -2.71
N ASN A 36 19.63 -2.48 -1.60
CA ASN A 36 18.77 -3.59 -1.22
C ASN A 36 17.36 -3.10 -0.82
N ALA A 37 17.25 -1.90 -0.22
CA ALA A 37 15.96 -1.29 0.06
C ALA A 37 15.15 -1.00 -1.21
N PHE A 38 15.79 -0.46 -2.26
CA PHE A 38 15.13 -0.23 -3.54
C PHE A 38 14.66 -1.52 -4.21
N VAL A 39 15.47 -2.60 -4.17
CA VAL A 39 15.07 -3.90 -4.70
C VAL A 39 13.86 -4.45 -3.96
N HIS A 40 13.83 -4.38 -2.63
CA HIS A 40 12.66 -4.76 -1.85
C HIS A 40 11.43 -3.88 -2.16
N MET A 41 11.62 -2.59 -2.46
CA MET A 41 10.52 -1.68 -2.84
C MET A 41 9.88 -2.09 -4.16
N VAL A 42 10.71 -2.36 -5.17
CA VAL A 42 10.23 -2.82 -6.49
C VAL A 42 9.57 -4.20 -6.36
N ALA A 43 10.15 -5.11 -5.59
CA ALA A 43 9.55 -6.43 -5.34
C ALA A 43 8.18 -6.33 -4.64
N ALA A 44 8.03 -5.43 -3.67
CA ALA A 44 6.74 -5.21 -2.99
C ALA A 44 5.68 -4.64 -3.94
N LEU A 45 6.06 -3.77 -4.87
CA LEU A 45 5.16 -3.26 -5.91
C LEU A 45 4.72 -4.35 -6.89
N ILE A 46 5.64 -5.20 -7.33
CA ILE A 46 5.33 -6.36 -8.20
C ILE A 46 4.38 -7.32 -7.48
N ASN A 47 4.69 -7.66 -6.21
CA ASN A 47 3.84 -8.52 -5.40
C ASN A 47 2.44 -7.92 -5.21
N TYR A 48 2.34 -6.61 -5.00
CA TYR A 48 1.05 -5.91 -4.94
C TYR A 48 0.26 -6.01 -6.26
N GLN A 49 0.92 -5.93 -7.42
CA GLN A 49 0.25 -6.11 -8.72
C GLN A 49 -0.28 -7.53 -8.92
N MET A 50 0.47 -8.53 -8.47
CA MET A 50 0.10 -9.95 -8.53
C MET A 50 -0.91 -10.37 -7.46
N SER A 51 -1.12 -9.54 -6.43
CA SER A 51 -2.07 -9.84 -5.36
C SER A 51 -3.51 -9.56 -5.83
N ASP A 52 -4.40 -10.55 -5.69
CA ASP A 52 -5.81 -10.44 -6.09
C ASP A 52 -6.61 -9.43 -5.26
N ASN A 53 -6.18 -9.16 -4.02
CA ASN A 53 -6.91 -8.31 -3.08
C ASN A 53 -6.52 -6.84 -3.24
N LYS A 54 -7.07 -6.14 -4.23
CA LYS A 54 -6.86 -4.69 -4.43
C LYS A 54 -7.91 -3.91 -3.63
N PRO A 55 -7.49 -2.98 -2.74
CA PRO A 55 -8.44 -2.12 -2.02
C PRO A 55 -9.20 -1.27 -3.04
N SER A 56 -10.53 -1.38 -3.02
CA SER A 56 -11.43 -0.61 -3.87
C SER A 56 -12.24 0.37 -3.03
N ILE A 57 -12.69 1.48 -3.63
CA ILE A 57 -13.55 2.46 -2.95
C ILE A 57 -14.80 1.76 -2.40
N THR A 58 -15.34 0.77 -3.13
CA THR A 58 -16.48 -0.05 -2.70
C THR A 58 -16.17 -0.83 -1.43
N SER A 59 -14.98 -1.42 -1.30
CA SER A 59 -14.56 -2.13 -0.07
C SER A 59 -14.41 -1.22 1.16
N LEU A 60 -14.08 0.06 0.96
CA LEU A 60 -13.95 1.05 2.03
C LEU A 60 -15.28 1.67 2.47
N LEU A 61 -16.31 1.58 1.62
CA LEU A 61 -17.63 2.13 1.86
C LEU A 61 -18.58 1.10 2.51
N ILE A 62 -18.19 -0.19 2.49
CA ILE A 62 -18.92 -1.33 3.06
C ILE A 62 -18.45 -1.65 4.49
N CYS A 63 -17.35 -1.06 4.95
CA CYS A 63 -16.89 -1.11 6.34
C CYS A 63 -17.45 0.08 7.13
#